data_AF-A0A2W1B6D0-F1
#
_entry.id   AF-A0A2W1B6D0-F1
#
_cell.length_a   1.000
_cell.length_b   1.000
_cell.length_c   1.000
_cell.angle_alpha   90.00
_cell.angle_beta   90.00
_cell.angle_gamma   90.00
#
_symmetry.space_group_name_H-M   'P 1'
#
loop_
_entity.id
_entity.type
_entity.pdbx_description
1 polymer ?
#
loop_
_entity_poly.entity_id
_entity_poly.type
_entity_poly.pdbx_seq_one_letter_code
_entity_poly.pdbx_strand_id
1 'polypeptide(L)'
;MAGIVEVVLVVGFMADRIRDWVGHGSRYGLNVQYAFNPDYEFGNALSLRQAQAFTNDEDFILSMGDHMISSQLIASVMESHPNYHSSVLGVDFNPSLRYAQDVTRVMVEAEEQISSIGKHIEEWNGTDSGVFRLSSGIFEIVDQWVGLDKSERYELGDVFAHMISQGGTLKSCDISDCYWYDVDTLEDLQHLQTRFDHSGE
;
A
#
# COMPACT_ATOMS: atom_id res chain seq x y z
N MET A 1 -1.76 -18.18 -2.08
CA MET A 1 -1.42 -17.51 -0.80
C MET A 1 0.08 -17.26 -0.79
N ALA A 2 0.52 -16.07 -0.40
CA ALA A 2 1.94 -15.64 -0.45
C ALA A 2 2.75 -16.02 0.81
N GLY A 3 2.26 -16.96 1.63
CA GLY A 3 2.94 -17.40 2.86
C GLY A 3 2.66 -16.56 4.11
N ILE A 4 1.96 -15.43 4.00
CA ILE A 4 1.56 -14.59 5.13
C ILE A 4 0.33 -15.19 5.81
N VAL A 5 0.42 -15.39 7.13
CA VAL A 5 -0.67 -15.93 7.97
C VAL A 5 -1.09 -14.98 9.09
N GLU A 6 -0.17 -14.12 9.56
CA GLU A 6 -0.44 -13.08 10.56
C GLU A 6 -0.83 -11.79 9.84
N VAL A 7 -2.02 -11.25 10.11
CA VAL A 7 -2.55 -10.06 9.44
C VAL A 7 -3.12 -9.09 10.46
N VAL A 8 -2.81 -7.81 10.29
CA VAL A 8 -3.43 -6.72 11.05
C VAL A 8 -4.33 -5.94 10.11
N LEU A 9 -5.62 -5.91 10.42
CA LEU A 9 -6.55 -5.02 9.76
C LEU A 9 -6.63 -3.70 10.53
N VAL A 10 -6.11 -2.63 9.93
CA VAL A 10 -6.33 -1.29 10.45
C VAL A 10 -7.71 -0.83 10.01
N VAL A 11 -8.58 -0.54 10.97
CA VAL A 11 -9.99 -0.22 10.73
C VAL A 11 -10.36 1.11 11.37
N GLY A 12 -11.24 1.86 10.70
CA GLY A 12 -11.81 3.12 11.19
C GLY A 12 -13.30 3.16 10.93
N PHE A 13 -13.71 3.70 9.79
CA PHE A 13 -15.10 3.71 9.35
C PHE A 13 -15.71 2.30 9.33
N MET A 14 -16.86 2.13 9.97
CA MET A 14 -17.58 0.84 10.08
C MET A 14 -16.72 -0.33 10.60
N ALA A 15 -15.76 -0.07 11.48
CA ALA A 15 -14.88 -1.09 12.06
C ALA A 15 -15.61 -2.34 12.58
N ASP A 16 -16.76 -2.15 13.25
CA ASP A 16 -17.56 -3.27 13.77
C ASP A 16 -18.08 -4.18 12.64
N ARG A 17 -18.50 -3.62 11.50
CA ARG A 17 -18.95 -4.43 10.36
C ARG A 17 -17.81 -5.23 9.75
N ILE A 18 -16.63 -4.65 9.64
CA ILE A 18 -15.43 -5.35 9.14
C ILE A 18 -15.05 -6.47 10.10
N ARG A 19 -15.11 -6.21 11.41
CA ARG A 19 -14.82 -7.21 12.45
C ARG A 19 -15.83 -8.35 12.45
N ASP A 20 -17.12 -8.04 12.39
CA ASP A 20 -18.21 -9.03 12.33
C ASP A 20 -18.12 -9.86 11.05
N TRP A 21 -17.78 -9.22 9.93
CA TRP A 21 -17.56 -9.92 8.68
C TRP A 21 -16.33 -10.82 8.80
N VAL A 22 -15.13 -10.29 8.98
CA VAL A 22 -13.86 -11.05 8.85
C VAL A 22 -13.61 -12.00 10.02
N GLY A 23 -13.98 -11.61 11.25
CA GLY A 23 -13.66 -12.34 12.48
C GLY A 23 -12.16 -12.51 12.68
N HIS A 24 -11.75 -13.57 13.37
CA HIS A 24 -10.32 -13.87 13.58
C HIS A 24 -9.58 -14.40 12.34
N GLY A 25 -10.20 -14.37 11.15
CA GLY A 25 -9.56 -14.77 9.89
C GLY A 25 -9.41 -16.28 9.66
N SER A 26 -9.78 -17.12 10.62
CA SER A 26 -9.56 -18.58 10.56
C SER A 26 -10.24 -19.25 9.35
N ARG A 27 -11.39 -18.73 8.89
CA ARG A 27 -12.06 -19.21 7.67
C ARG A 27 -11.25 -18.98 6.38
N TYR A 28 -10.25 -18.11 6.44
CA TYR A 28 -9.34 -17.78 5.36
C TYR A 28 -7.95 -18.41 5.56
N GLY A 29 -7.73 -19.18 6.63
CA GLY A 29 -6.42 -19.67 7.01
C GLY A 29 -5.48 -18.58 7.56
N LEU A 30 -6.05 -17.48 8.06
CA LEU A 30 -5.32 -16.34 8.62
C LEU A 30 -5.54 -16.24 10.14
N ASN A 31 -4.62 -15.54 10.80
CA ASN A 31 -4.75 -15.02 12.15
C ASN A 31 -4.89 -13.50 12.06
N VAL A 32 -6.11 -13.00 12.20
CA VAL A 32 -6.41 -11.57 12.03
C VAL A 32 -6.50 -10.87 13.38
N GLN A 33 -5.67 -9.84 13.54
CA GLN A 33 -5.73 -8.84 14.58
C GLN A 33 -6.27 -7.52 14.03
N TYR A 34 -6.70 -6.63 14.92
CA TYR A 34 -7.30 -5.35 14.54
C TYR A 34 -6.60 -4.19 15.25
N ALA A 35 -6.24 -3.17 14.48
CA ALA A 35 -5.84 -1.87 15.01
C ALA A 35 -6.95 -0.86 14.69
N PHE A 36 -7.43 -0.12 15.70
CA PHE A 36 -8.43 0.91 15.46
C PHE A 36 -7.75 2.26 15.21
N ASN A 37 -8.07 2.88 14.08
CA ASN A 37 -7.70 4.25 13.78
C ASN A 37 -8.91 5.18 13.98
N PRO A 38 -8.99 5.94 15.09
CA PRO A 38 -10.07 6.91 15.30
C PRO A 38 -9.98 8.11 14.33
N ASP A 39 -8.79 8.33 13.78
CA ASP A 39 -8.39 9.50 12.99
C ASP A 39 -8.33 9.16 11.50
N TYR A 40 -9.13 8.18 11.05
CA TYR A 40 -9.08 7.63 9.69
C TYR A 40 -9.43 8.65 8.59
N GLU A 41 -10.11 9.74 8.93
CA GLU A 41 -10.46 10.83 8.00
C GLU A 41 -9.26 11.71 7.64
N PHE A 42 -8.17 11.63 8.41
CA PHE A 42 -6.96 12.45 8.22
C PHE A 42 -5.86 11.76 7.40
N GLY A 43 -6.15 10.64 6.72
CA GLY A 43 -5.24 10.00 5.76
C GLY A 43 -4.61 8.68 6.22
N ASN A 44 -4.16 7.91 5.24
CA ASN A 44 -3.70 6.52 5.43
C ASN A 44 -2.35 6.39 6.18
N ALA A 45 -1.56 7.45 6.32
CA ALA A 45 -0.34 7.41 7.12
C ALA A 45 -0.66 7.22 8.62
N LEU A 46 -1.77 7.78 9.10
CA LEU A 46 -2.22 7.54 10.47
C LEU A 46 -2.69 6.11 10.67
N SER A 47 -3.28 5.49 9.63
CA SER A 47 -3.62 4.07 9.68
C SER A 47 -2.37 3.20 9.82
N LEU A 48 -1.32 3.48 9.03
CA LEU A 48 -0.04 2.79 9.18
C LEU A 48 0.50 2.96 10.61
N ARG A 49 0.51 4.19 11.16
CA ARG A 49 0.98 4.45 12.52
C ARG A 49 0.31 3.57 13.58
N GLN A 50 -0.98 3.31 13.46
CA GLN A 50 -1.72 2.45 14.41
C GLN A 50 -1.28 0.98 14.37
N ALA A 51 -0.63 0.53 13.29
CA ALA A 51 -0.13 -0.83 13.16
C ALA A 51 1.26 -1.05 13.80
N GLN A 52 1.96 0.02 14.24
CA GLN A 52 3.34 -0.07 14.74
C GLN A 52 3.54 -1.12 15.83
N ALA A 53 2.64 -1.19 16.81
CA ALA A 53 2.75 -2.11 17.93
C ALA A 53 2.65 -3.60 17.52
N PHE A 54 2.21 -3.89 16.30
CA PHE A 54 2.02 -5.25 15.81
C PHE A 54 3.18 -5.76 14.93
N THR A 55 4.07 -4.87 14.46
CA THR A 55 5.15 -5.26 13.55
C THR A 55 6.35 -5.85 14.28
N ASN A 56 6.44 -5.70 15.61
CA ASN A 56 7.55 -6.19 16.44
C ASN A 56 8.95 -5.79 15.93
N ASP A 57 9.06 -4.58 15.38
CA ASP A 57 10.26 -4.05 14.72
C ASP A 57 10.76 -4.85 13.50
N GLU A 58 9.98 -5.80 13.00
CA GLU A 58 10.27 -6.60 11.80
C GLU A 58 9.83 -5.89 10.51
N ASP A 59 10.36 -6.34 9.37
CA ASP A 59 9.86 -5.95 8.06
C ASP A 59 8.46 -6.56 7.83
N PHE A 60 7.58 -5.81 7.19
CA PHE A 60 6.19 -6.22 6.97
C PHE A 60 5.69 -5.83 5.59
N ILE A 61 4.63 -6.52 5.14
CA ILE A 61 3.89 -6.12 3.96
C ILE A 61 2.75 -5.18 4.37
N LEU A 62 2.70 -4.02 3.73
CA LEU A 62 1.55 -3.11 3.77
C LEU A 62 0.77 -3.26 2.46
N SER A 63 -0.56 -3.32 2.57
CA SER A 63 -1.48 -3.27 1.44
C SER A 63 -2.58 -2.26 1.73
N MET A 64 -2.94 -1.46 0.72
CA MET A 64 -4.15 -0.66 0.75
C MET A 64 -5.38 -1.59 0.81
N GLY A 65 -6.41 -1.19 1.57
CA GLY A 65 -7.55 -2.05 1.92
C GLY A 65 -8.66 -2.09 0.87
N ASP A 66 -8.64 -1.13 -0.04
CA ASP A 66 -9.48 -0.95 -1.23
C ASP A 66 -8.87 -1.59 -2.49
N HIS A 67 -7.60 -1.99 -2.45
CA HIS A 67 -6.96 -2.61 -3.60
C HIS A 67 -7.21 -4.12 -3.65
N MET A 68 -7.72 -4.59 -4.79
CA MET A 68 -7.73 -6.00 -5.13
C MET A 68 -6.35 -6.39 -5.63
N ILE A 69 -5.67 -7.33 -4.98
CA ILE A 69 -4.29 -7.71 -5.33
C ILE A 69 -4.13 -9.22 -5.47
N SER A 70 -3.25 -9.65 -6.38
CA SER A 70 -2.89 -11.05 -6.55
C SER A 70 -1.82 -11.51 -5.56
N SER A 71 -1.82 -12.81 -5.22
CA SER A 71 -0.75 -13.36 -4.38
C SER A 71 0.63 -13.33 -5.04
N GLN A 72 0.68 -13.29 -6.38
CA GLN A 72 1.92 -13.12 -7.13
C GLN A 72 2.53 -11.73 -6.86
N LEU A 73 1.70 -10.68 -6.84
CA LEU A 73 2.16 -9.32 -6.52
C LEU A 73 2.82 -9.28 -5.13
N ILE A 74 2.13 -9.82 -4.11
CA ILE A 74 2.66 -9.86 -2.74
C ILE A 74 4.00 -10.62 -2.70
N ALA A 75 4.07 -11.77 -3.35
CA ALA A 75 5.31 -12.56 -3.41
C ALA A 75 6.46 -11.80 -4.10
N SER A 76 6.18 -11.16 -5.23
CA SER A 76 7.17 -10.35 -5.96
C SER A 76 7.73 -9.23 -5.08
N VAL A 77 6.87 -8.47 -4.40
CA VAL A 77 7.32 -7.38 -3.51
C VAL A 77 8.09 -7.93 -2.31
N MET A 78 7.64 -9.03 -1.71
CA MET A 78 8.30 -9.68 -0.57
C MET A 78 9.70 -10.19 -0.93
N GLU A 79 9.88 -10.80 -2.10
CA GLU A 79 11.13 -11.44 -2.54
C GLU A 79 12.07 -10.47 -3.29
N SER A 80 11.56 -9.30 -3.70
CA SER A 80 12.36 -8.28 -4.37
C SER A 80 13.55 -7.83 -3.50
N HIS A 81 14.68 -7.52 -4.13
CA HIS A 81 15.88 -7.02 -3.43
C HIS A 81 16.21 -7.80 -2.13
N PRO A 82 16.56 -9.10 -2.20
CA PRO A 82 16.65 -9.97 -1.01
C PRO A 82 17.75 -9.58 -0.02
N ASN A 83 18.72 -8.75 -0.44
CA ASN A 83 19.80 -8.23 0.40
C ASN A 83 19.57 -6.77 0.82
N TYR A 84 18.36 -6.24 0.63
CA TYR A 84 18.01 -4.85 0.88
C TYR A 84 16.92 -4.77 1.93
N HIS A 85 17.27 -4.26 3.10
CA HIS A 85 16.38 -4.17 4.26
C HIS A 85 15.59 -2.85 4.32
N SER A 86 15.67 -1.99 3.30
CA SER A 86 14.83 -0.79 3.25
C SER A 86 13.54 -1.05 2.47
N SER A 87 12.70 -0.03 2.42
CA SER A 87 11.38 -0.09 1.83
C SER A 87 11.39 -0.37 0.32
N VAL A 88 10.43 -1.19 -0.12
CA VAL A 88 10.15 -1.50 -1.53
C VAL A 88 8.67 -1.23 -1.82
N LEU A 89 8.37 -0.63 -2.97
CA LEU A 89 7.03 -0.43 -3.50
C LEU A 89 6.83 -1.28 -4.76
N GLY A 90 5.70 -1.98 -4.87
CA GLY A 90 5.24 -2.56 -6.13
C GLY A 90 4.81 -1.47 -7.10
N VAL A 91 5.49 -1.34 -8.23
CA VAL A 91 5.25 -0.32 -9.24
C VAL A 91 4.74 -0.95 -10.53
N ASP A 92 3.62 -0.46 -11.03
CA ASP A 92 3.11 -0.80 -12.36
C ASP A 92 3.66 0.18 -13.40
N PHE A 93 4.34 -0.33 -14.43
CA PHE A 93 4.86 0.49 -15.53
C PHE A 93 3.92 0.52 -16.73
N ASN A 94 2.77 -0.16 -16.68
CA ASN A 94 1.80 -0.25 -17.78
C ASN A 94 1.23 1.14 -18.17
N PRO A 95 1.34 1.54 -19.45
CA PRO A 95 0.88 2.86 -19.91
C PRO A 95 -0.61 3.14 -19.72
N SER A 96 -1.48 2.13 -19.69
CA SER A 96 -2.93 2.32 -19.58
C SER A 96 -3.35 2.94 -18.26
N LEU A 97 -2.71 2.53 -17.16
CA LEU A 97 -2.96 3.10 -15.84
C LEU A 97 -2.33 4.49 -15.69
N ARG A 98 -1.39 4.86 -16.58
CA ARG A 98 -0.78 6.19 -16.54
C ARG A 98 -1.75 7.33 -16.87
N TYR A 99 -2.89 7.01 -17.47
CA TYR A 99 -3.91 8.00 -17.81
C TYR A 99 -5.04 8.06 -16.77
N ALA A 100 -5.01 7.21 -15.75
CA ALA A 100 -5.92 7.32 -14.61
C ALA A 100 -5.65 8.63 -13.87
N GLN A 101 -6.72 9.39 -13.57
CA GLN A 101 -6.58 10.74 -13.02
C GLN A 101 -6.17 10.76 -11.54
N ASP A 102 -6.40 9.67 -10.79
CA ASP A 102 -6.23 9.66 -9.33
C ASP A 102 -5.11 8.74 -8.81
N VAL A 103 -4.35 8.11 -9.70
CA VAL A 103 -3.23 7.23 -9.29
C VAL A 103 -2.07 8.01 -8.69
N THR A 104 -1.47 7.46 -7.64
CA THR A 104 -0.19 7.95 -7.13
C THR A 104 0.91 7.60 -8.13
N ARG A 105 1.61 8.61 -8.63
CA ARG A 105 2.65 8.46 -9.66
C ARG A 105 4.01 8.31 -9.02
N VAL A 106 4.90 7.59 -9.69
CA VAL A 106 6.30 7.43 -9.30
C VAL A 106 7.26 7.68 -10.46
N MET A 107 8.40 8.27 -10.13
CA MET A 107 9.56 8.35 -11.00
C MET A 107 10.61 7.36 -10.49
N VAL A 108 10.90 6.36 -11.32
CA VAL A 108 11.92 5.34 -11.06
C VAL A 108 13.15 5.60 -11.93
N GLU A 109 14.31 5.67 -11.30
CA GLU A 109 15.61 5.90 -11.93
C GLU A 109 16.40 4.59 -12.09
N ALA A 110 17.69 4.70 -12.42
CA ALA A 110 18.62 3.58 -12.43
C ALA A 110 18.60 2.80 -11.10
N GLU A 111 18.92 1.51 -11.19
CA GLU A 111 18.94 0.59 -10.05
C GLU A 111 17.60 0.51 -9.31
N GLU A 112 16.48 0.75 -10.01
CA GLU A 112 15.12 0.61 -9.46
C GLU A 112 14.87 1.58 -8.28
N GLN A 113 15.57 2.72 -8.28
CA GLN A 113 15.43 3.74 -7.24
C GLN A 113 14.25 4.65 -7.51
N ILE A 114 13.31 4.77 -6.58
CA ILE A 114 12.27 5.80 -6.66
C ILE A 114 12.88 7.14 -6.24
N SER A 115 12.86 8.11 -7.16
CA SER A 115 13.39 9.47 -6.97
C SER A 115 12.29 10.49 -6.64
N SER A 116 11.04 10.21 -6.99
CA SER A 116 9.88 11.05 -6.67
C SER A 116 8.60 10.22 -6.64
N ILE A 117 7.67 10.58 -5.76
CA ILE A 117 6.36 9.94 -5.59
C ILE A 117 5.33 11.01 -5.23
N GLY A 118 4.11 10.88 -5.76
CA GLY A 118 2.98 11.73 -5.39
C GLY A 118 1.94 11.89 -6.50
N LYS A 119 0.77 12.47 -6.17
CA LYS A 119 -0.33 12.67 -7.14
C LYS A 119 -0.04 13.73 -8.20
N HIS A 120 0.92 14.63 -7.95
CA HIS A 120 1.13 15.83 -8.76
C HIS A 120 2.56 15.99 -9.30
N ILE A 121 3.35 14.91 -9.33
CA ILE A 121 4.69 14.96 -9.94
C ILE A 121 4.58 15.08 -11.48
N GLU A 122 5.47 15.89 -12.06
CA GLU A 122 5.46 16.22 -13.50
C GLU A 122 6.06 15.08 -14.34
N GLU A 123 7.23 14.59 -13.95
CA GLU A 123 7.92 13.48 -14.59
C GLU A 123 7.70 12.19 -13.79
N TRP A 124 7.32 11.13 -14.50
CA TRP A 124 7.00 9.84 -13.90
C TRP A 124 6.98 8.75 -14.96
N ASN A 125 7.21 7.52 -14.53
CA ASN A 125 7.23 6.35 -15.40
C ASN A 125 6.49 5.13 -14.84
N GLY A 126 5.94 5.20 -13.63
CA GLY A 126 5.10 4.13 -13.08
C GLY A 126 4.03 4.64 -12.11
N THR A 127 3.19 3.72 -11.65
CA THR A 127 2.13 3.98 -10.66
C THR A 127 2.30 3.09 -9.44
N ASP A 128 1.99 3.64 -8.28
CA ASP A 128 1.92 2.94 -7.00
C ASP A 128 0.79 1.90 -7.01
N SER A 129 1.10 0.64 -6.68
CA SER A 129 0.12 -0.46 -6.61
C SER A 129 -0.58 -0.59 -5.24
N GLY A 130 -0.21 0.24 -4.27
CA GLY A 130 -0.66 0.18 -2.89
C GLY A 130 -0.06 -0.98 -2.08
N VAL A 131 0.94 -1.69 -2.60
CA VAL A 131 1.60 -2.80 -1.90
C VAL A 131 3.08 -2.51 -1.69
N PHE A 132 3.50 -2.61 -0.44
CA PHE A 132 4.83 -2.25 0.00
C PHE A 132 5.42 -3.35 0.87
N ARG A 133 6.74 -3.55 0.78
CA ARG A 133 7.53 -4.12 1.87
C ARG A 133 8.17 -2.97 2.63
N LEU A 134 7.88 -2.82 3.90
CA LEU A 134 8.36 -1.72 4.74
C LEU A 134 9.18 -2.26 5.89
N SER A 135 10.23 -1.51 6.25
CA SER A 135 10.93 -1.70 7.52
C SER A 135 10.26 -0.89 8.62
N SER A 136 10.48 -1.28 9.88
CA SER A 136 10.00 -0.55 11.06
C SER A 136 10.47 0.91 11.14
N GLY A 137 11.55 1.28 10.44
CA GLY A 137 12.02 2.66 10.33
C GLY A 137 10.99 3.62 9.73
N ILE A 138 9.98 3.12 8.99
CA ILE A 138 8.93 3.97 8.41
C ILE A 138 8.12 4.72 9.46
N PHE A 139 7.93 4.14 10.66
CA PHE A 139 7.13 4.77 11.70
C PHE A 139 7.74 6.08 12.21
N GLU A 140 9.07 6.16 12.29
CA GLU A 140 9.75 7.40 12.65
C GLU A 140 9.52 8.49 11.60
N ILE A 141 9.54 8.13 10.31
CA ILE A 141 9.27 9.07 9.22
C ILE A 141 7.81 9.54 9.26
N VAL A 142 6.86 8.64 9.53
CA VAL A 142 5.44 9.00 9.70
C VAL A 142 5.29 10.02 10.84
N ASP A 143 5.91 9.78 12.00
CA ASP A 143 5.83 10.69 13.14
C ASP A 143 6.47 12.06 12.85
N GLN A 144 7.59 12.08 12.13
CA GLN A 144 8.22 13.31 11.67
C GLN A 144 7.29 14.10 10.72
N TRP A 145 6.72 13.42 9.72
CA TRP A 145 5.81 14.05 8.76
C TRP A 145 4.56 14.62 9.43
N VAL A 146 3.90 13.83 10.28
CA VAL A 146 2.71 14.26 11.05
C VAL A 146 3.05 15.42 12.00
N GLY A 147 4.26 15.44 12.55
CA GLY A 147 4.75 16.55 13.37
C GLY A 147 4.94 17.85 12.59
N LEU A 148 5.36 17.76 11.33
CA LEU A 148 5.62 18.90 10.45
C LEU A 148 4.36 19.44 9.78
N ASP A 149 3.53 18.55 9.22
CA ASP A 149 2.36 18.95 8.46
C ASP A 149 1.16 19.27 9.38
N LYS A 150 0.54 20.42 9.13
CA LYS A 150 -0.65 20.94 9.83
C LYS A 150 -1.88 20.99 8.93
N SER A 151 -1.81 20.35 7.75
CA SER A 151 -2.91 20.25 6.80
C SER A 151 -4.05 19.34 7.27
N GLU A 152 -3.80 18.50 8.28
CA GLU A 152 -4.69 17.40 8.71
C GLU A 152 -4.98 16.40 7.57
N ARG A 153 -4.06 16.30 6.60
CA ARG A 153 -4.09 15.31 5.52
C ARG A 153 -2.74 14.61 5.45
N TYR A 154 -2.68 13.42 6.01
CA TYR A 154 -1.48 12.62 6.17
C TYR A 154 -1.51 11.42 5.22
N GLU A 155 -1.13 11.65 3.97
CA GLU A 155 -1.05 10.60 2.95
C GLU A 155 0.32 9.90 2.97
N LEU A 156 0.33 8.60 2.72
CA LEU A 156 1.53 7.78 2.63
C LEU A 156 2.45 8.25 1.51
N GLY A 157 1.89 8.71 0.38
CA GLY A 157 2.66 9.31 -0.70
C GLY A 157 3.52 10.48 -0.22
N ASP A 158 2.98 11.34 0.65
CA ASP A 158 3.71 12.48 1.21
C ASP A 158 4.77 12.03 2.23
N VAL A 159 4.49 10.99 3.02
CA VAL A 159 5.49 10.37 3.91
C VAL A 159 6.68 9.83 3.11
N PHE A 160 6.45 9.13 2.01
CA PHE A 160 7.53 8.63 1.15
C PHE A 160 8.26 9.76 0.42
N ALA A 161 7.55 10.79 -0.05
CA ALA A 161 8.17 11.97 -0.64
C ALA A 161 9.09 12.68 0.38
N HIS A 162 8.64 12.82 1.62
CA HIS A 162 9.44 13.35 2.72
C HIS A 162 10.67 12.47 3.01
N MET A 163 10.49 11.15 3.09
CA MET A 163 11.58 10.19 3.30
C MET A 163 12.68 10.37 2.24
N ILE A 164 12.29 10.43 0.97
CA ILE A 164 13.21 10.60 -0.17
C ILE A 164 13.91 11.95 -0.09
N SER A 165 13.20 13.03 0.28
CA SER A 165 13.80 14.36 0.39
C SER A 165 14.87 14.44 1.51
N GLN A 166 14.80 13.57 2.52
CA GLN A 166 15.81 13.46 3.58
C GLN A 166 16.97 12.52 3.22
N GLY A 167 17.00 11.98 1.99
CA GLY A 167 18.01 11.03 1.54
C GLY A 167 17.71 9.57 1.89
N GLY A 168 16.50 9.29 2.40
CA GLY A 168 16.00 7.93 2.55
C GLY A 168 15.79 7.24 1.20
N THR A 169 15.72 5.91 1.20
CA THR A 169 15.77 5.12 -0.02
C THR A 169 14.55 4.21 -0.14
N LEU A 170 13.78 4.39 -1.21
CA LEU A 170 12.66 3.53 -1.60
C LEU A 170 12.97 2.86 -2.94
N LYS A 171 12.93 1.53 -3.01
CA LYS A 171 13.11 0.78 -4.26
C LYS A 171 11.78 0.43 -4.91
N SER A 172 11.78 0.28 -6.22
CA SER A 172 10.65 -0.29 -6.97
C SER A 172 10.80 -1.79 -7.16
N CYS A 173 9.68 -2.49 -7.19
CA CYS A 173 9.53 -3.84 -7.72
C CYS A 173 8.56 -3.78 -8.90
N ASP A 174 8.97 -4.20 -10.09
CA ASP A 174 8.07 -4.22 -11.26
C ASP A 174 6.99 -5.28 -11.06
N ILE A 175 5.72 -4.83 -11.04
CA ILE A 175 4.55 -5.69 -10.90
C ILE A 175 3.65 -5.65 -12.14
N SER A 176 4.14 -5.18 -13.29
CA SER A 176 3.36 -5.00 -14.53
C SER A 176 2.72 -6.30 -15.04
N ASP A 177 3.27 -7.46 -14.67
CA ASP A 177 2.75 -8.80 -14.98
C ASP A 177 1.83 -9.38 -13.88
N CYS A 178 1.52 -8.61 -12.83
CA CYS A 178 0.67 -9.03 -11.73
C CYS A 178 -0.70 -8.37 -11.80
N TYR A 179 -1.73 -9.09 -11.33
CA TYR A 179 -3.06 -8.50 -11.19
C TYR A 179 -3.11 -7.62 -9.94
N TRP A 180 -3.56 -6.38 -10.14
CA TRP A 180 -4.09 -5.50 -9.11
C TRP A 180 -5.16 -4.58 -9.69
N TYR A 181 -6.02 -4.02 -8.84
CA TYR A 181 -7.02 -3.04 -9.23
C TYR A 181 -7.44 -2.20 -8.02
N ASP A 182 -7.49 -0.89 -8.19
CA ASP A 182 -7.95 0.07 -7.18
C ASP A 182 -9.49 0.21 -7.24
N VAL A 183 -10.15 0.23 -6.08
CA VAL A 183 -11.62 0.26 -5.97
C VAL A 183 -12.04 1.49 -5.15
N ASP A 184 -11.86 2.66 -5.74
CA ASP A 184 -12.23 3.95 -5.15
C ASP A 184 -13.73 4.23 -5.23
N THR A 185 -14.37 3.81 -6.33
CA THR A 185 -15.75 4.21 -6.64
C THR A 185 -16.69 3.02 -6.84
N LEU A 186 -17.99 3.31 -6.77
CA LEU A 186 -19.02 2.32 -7.15
C LEU A 186 -18.90 1.91 -8.61
N GLU A 187 -18.40 2.80 -9.48
CA GLU A 187 -18.17 2.48 -10.89
C GLU A 187 -17.03 1.47 -11.05
N ASP A 188 -15.94 1.64 -10.30
CA ASP A 188 -14.83 0.67 -10.24
C ASP A 188 -15.31 -0.71 -9.80
N LEU A 189 -16.16 -0.75 -8.77
CA LEU A 189 -16.77 -1.99 -8.29
C LEU A 189 -17.67 -2.65 -9.35
N GLN A 190 -18.47 -1.87 -10.08
CA GLN A 190 -19.34 -2.38 -11.15
C GLN A 190 -18.54 -2.91 -12.34
N HIS A 191 -17.46 -2.22 -12.72
CA HIS A 191 -16.54 -2.69 -13.75
C HIS A 191 -15.90 -4.04 -13.38
N LEU A 192 -15.46 -4.20 -12.14
CA LEU A 192 -14.93 -5.47 -11.65
C LEU A 192 -15.97 -6.60 -11.73
N GLN A 193 -17.18 -6.39 -11.23
CA GLN A 193 -18.24 -7.40 -11.23
C GLN A 193 -18.57 -7.89 -12.65
N THR A 194 -18.67 -6.97 -13.60
CA THR A 194 -18.92 -7.31 -15.00
C THR A 194 -17.80 -8.18 -15.59
N ARG A 195 -16.55 -7.93 -15.21
CA ARG A 195 -15.39 -8.71 -15.71
C ARG A 195 -15.35 -10.13 -15.14
N PHE A 196 -15.72 -10.32 -13.88
CA PHE A 196 -15.79 -11.64 -13.25
C PHE A 196 -16.94 -12.50 -13.79
N ASP A 197 -18.08 -11.88 -14.15
CA ASP A 197 -19.21 -12.60 -14.75
C ASP A 197 -18.90 -13.15 -16.17
N HIS A 198 -17.97 -12.52 -16.90
CA HIS A 198 -17.57 -12.92 -18.26
C HIS A 198 -16.33 -13.82 -18.32
N SER A 199 -15.69 -14.12 -17.18
CA SER A 199 -14.54 -15.04 -17.10
C SER A 199 -14.91 -16.41 -16.51
N GLY A 200 -16.21 -16.68 -16.37
CA GLY A 200 -16.80 -17.94 -15.93
C GLY A 200 -17.42 -18.81 -17.04
N GLU A 201 -17.22 -18.49 -18.33
CA GLU A 201 -17.59 -19.34 -19.48
C GLU A 201 -16.37 -20.05 -20.10
#